data_AF-A0A6N7D632-F1
#
_entry.id   AF-A0A6N7D632-F1
#
_cell.length_a   1.000
_cell.length_b   1.000
_cell.length_c   1.000
_cell.angle_alpha   90.00
_cell.angle_beta   90.00
_cell.angle_gamma   90.00
#
_symmetry.space_group_name_H-M   'P 1'
#
loop_
_entity.id
_entity.type
_entity.pdbx_description
1 polymer ?
#
loop_
_entity_poly.entity_id
_entity_poly.type
_entity_poly.pdbx_seq_one_letter_code
_entity_poly.pdbx_strand_id
1 'polypeptide(L)' 'MATTLFDYIRRAMPLTAPQSLSADEIYAVSGYVLHLNGLLPETATVDAAVLRELRMPNRGGFVGDPRPDVPAH' A
#
# COMPACT_ATOMS: atom_id res chain seq x y z
N MET A 1 0.76 -3.16 -5.37
CA MET A 1 0.67 -4.17 -4.29
C MET A 1 0.07 -3.49 -3.08
N ALA A 2 -0.92 -4.06 -2.41
CA ALA A 2 -1.54 -3.42 -1.24
C ALA A 2 -0.56 -3.34 -0.04
N THR A 3 0.42 -4.24 0.01
CA THR A 3 1.50 -4.23 1.01
C THR A 3 2.35 -2.96 0.98
N THR A 4 2.60 -2.38 -0.19
CA THR A 4 3.37 -1.12 -0.32
C THR A 4 2.65 0.06 0.33
N LEU A 5 1.32 0.10 0.26
CA LEU A 5 0.49 1.13 0.91
C LEU A 5 0.58 1.00 2.43
N PHE A 6 0.42 -0.20 2.96
CA PHE A 6 0.55 -0.50 4.39
C PHE A 6 1.92 -0.09 4.93
N ASP A 7 2.99 -0.46 4.23
CA ASP A 7 4.36 -0.12 4.64
C ASP A 7 4.60 1.39 4.62
N TYR A 8 4.04 2.11 3.65
CA TYR A 8 4.15 3.56 3.58
C TYR A 8 3.42 4.24 4.74
N ILE A 9 2.17 3.85 5.04
CA ILE A 9 1.41 4.40 6.16
C ILE A 9 2.16 4.16 7.47
N ARG A 10 2.65 2.94 7.70
CA ARG A 10 3.42 2.61 8.91
C ARG A 10 4.66 3.47 9.11
N ARG A 11 5.41 3.72 8.02
CA ARG A 11 6.74 4.34 8.09
C ARG A 11 6.72 5.86 7.99
N ALA A 12 5.76 6.42 7.24
CA ALA A 12 5.77 7.82 6.84
C ALA A 12 4.54 8.61 7.31
N MET A 13 3.51 7.95 7.85
CA MET A 13 2.30 8.61 8.33
C MET A 13 2.09 8.46 9.86
N PRO A 14 1.43 9.44 10.51
CA PRO A 14 1.13 10.78 10.01
C PRO A 14 2.40 11.60 9.79
N LEU A 15 2.37 12.55 8.85
CA LEU A 15 3.55 13.38 8.50
C LEU A 15 4.15 14.11 9.71
N THR A 16 3.32 14.49 10.68
CA THR A 16 3.71 15.18 11.91
C THR A 16 4.19 14.25 13.02
N ALA A 17 3.96 12.94 12.90
CA ALA A 17 4.33 11.94 13.90
C ALA A 17 4.52 10.53 13.27
N PRO A 18 5.54 10.30 12.42
CA PRO A 18 5.75 9.00 11.79
C PRO A 18 5.87 7.87 12.83
N GLN A 19 5.39 6.66 12.50
CA GLN A 19 5.43 5.47 13.38
C GLN A 19 4.60 5.59 14.68
N SER A 20 3.73 6.58 14.80
CA SER A 20 2.88 6.77 15.98
C SER A 20 1.62 5.88 16.00
N LEU A 21 1.27 5.27 14.86
CA LEU A 21 0.08 4.42 14.74
C LEU A 21 0.37 2.98 15.18
N SER A 22 -0.58 2.39 15.89
CA SER A 22 -0.63 0.96 16.18
C SER A 22 -0.91 0.14 14.91
N ALA A 23 -0.67 -1.18 14.98
CA ALA A 23 -0.93 -2.07 13.85
C ALA A 23 -2.40 -2.01 13.39
N ASP A 24 -3.34 -2.00 14.32
CA ASP A 24 -4.78 -1.98 14.03
C ASP A 24 -5.20 -0.67 13.36
N GLU A 25 -4.64 0.46 13.80
CA GLU A 25 -4.87 1.76 13.17
C GLU A 25 -4.31 1.81 11.75
N ILE A 26 -3.15 1.19 11.51
CA ILE A 26 -2.57 1.11 10.15
C ILE A 26 -3.46 0.27 9.23
N TYR A 27 -4.01 -0.86 9.71
CA TYR A 27 -4.97 -1.65 8.92
C TYR A 27 -6.26 -0.89 8.64
N ALA A 28 -6.81 -0.18 9.63
CA ALA A 28 -8.01 0.63 9.47
C ALA A 28 -7.82 1.75 8.43
N VAL A 29 -6.71 2.51 8.52
CA VAL A 29 -6.40 3.57 7.54
C VAL A 29 -6.15 2.99 6.15
N SER A 30 -5.45 1.86 6.07
CA SER A 30 -5.25 1.15 4.78
C SER A 30 -6.59 0.75 4.16
N GLY A 31 -7.49 0.17 4.96
CA GLY A 31 -8.83 -0.22 4.52
C GLY A 31 -9.67 0.97 4.05
N TYR A 32 -9.60 2.09 4.77
CA TYR A 32 -10.26 3.34 4.37
C TYR A 32 -9.78 3.84 3.01
N VAL A 33 -8.46 3.92 2.78
CA VAL A 33 -7.90 4.34 1.49
C VAL A 33 -8.31 3.38 0.36
N LEU A 34 -8.33 2.08 0.62
CA LEU A 34 -8.75 1.08 -0.35
C LEU A 34 -10.24 1.17 -0.69
N HIS A 35 -11.09 1.45 0.31
CA HIS A 35 -12.52 1.70 0.12
C HIS A 35 -12.77 2.94 -0.73
N LEU A 36 -12.05 4.05 -0.47
CA LEU A 36 -12.13 5.27 -1.29
C LEU A 36 -11.77 5.03 -2.77
N ASN A 37 -10.96 4.00 -3.05
CA ASN A 37 -10.60 3.58 -4.40
C ASN A 37 -11.53 2.47 -4.97
N GLY A 38 -12.63 2.15 -4.28
CA GLY A 38 -13.61 1.13 -4.69
C GLY A 38 -13.10 -0.31 -4.61
N LEU A 39 -12.00 -0.55 -3.89
CA LEU A 39 -11.37 -1.88 -3.80
C LEU A 39 -11.91 -2.73 -2.65
N LEU A 40 -12.59 -2.10 -1.69
CA LEU A 40 -13.23 -2.76 -0.55
C LEU A 40 -14.60 -2.13 -0.24
N PRO A 41 -15.58 -2.91 0.23
CA PRO A 41 -16.81 -2.36 0.79
C PRO A 41 -16.53 -1.65 2.12
N GLU A 42 -17.39 -0.69 2.48
CA GLU A 42 -17.25 0.13 3.70
C GLU A 42 -17.19 -0.71 5.00
N THR A 43 -17.88 -1.85 5.01
CA THR A 43 -17.94 -2.75 6.16
C THR A 43 -16.84 -3.82 6.16
N ALA A 44 -15.86 -3.74 5.26
CA ALA A 44 -14.77 -4.71 5.20
C ALA A 44 -13.83 -4.57 6.40
N THR A 45 -13.59 -5.68 7.09
CA THR A 45 -12.47 -5.78 8.05
C THR A 45 -11.19 -6.08 7.27
N VAL A 46 -10.14 -5.27 7.50
CA VAL A 46 -8.85 -5.42 6.82
C VAL A 46 -7.82 -5.97 7.79
N ASP A 47 -7.15 -7.04 7.39
CA ASP A 47 -6.04 -7.65 8.10
C ASP A 47 -4.90 -8.03 7.13
N ALA A 48 -3.88 -8.71 7.65
CA ALA A 48 -2.75 -9.17 6.86
C ALA A 48 -3.14 -10.12 5.72
N ALA A 49 -4.17 -10.96 5.91
CA ALA A 49 -4.61 -11.91 4.89
C ALA A 49 -5.32 -11.18 3.75
N VAL A 50 -6.24 -10.27 4.09
CA VAL A 50 -6.96 -9.43 3.12
C VAL A 50 -5.99 -8.61 2.26
N LEU A 51 -4.99 -7.97 2.89
CA LEU A 51 -4.00 -7.18 2.14
C LEU A 51 -3.13 -8.03 1.20
N ARG A 52 -2.86 -9.29 1.53
CA ARG A 52 -2.08 -10.20 0.67
C ARG A 52 -2.90 -10.68 -0.53
N GLU A 53 -4.20 -10.90 -0.33
CA GLU A 53 -5.10 -11.38 -1.38
C GLU A 53 -5.56 -10.26 -2.32
N LEU A 54 -5.54 -9.01 -1.85
CA LEU A 54 -6.01 -7.87 -2.62
C LEU A 54 -5.18 -7.62 -3.88
N ARG A 55 -5.83 -7.75 -5.04
CA ARG A 55 -5.22 -7.51 -6.35
C ARG A 55 -5.41 -6.06 -6.78
N MET A 56 -4.35 -5.26 -6.65
CA MET A 56 -4.36 -3.87 -7.11
C MET A 56 -4.53 -3.78 -8.64
N PRO A 57 -5.35 -2.85 -9.17
CA PRO A 57 -5.60 -2.73 -10.61
C PRO A 57 -4.33 -2.53 -11.44
N ASN A 58 -3.40 -1.68 -10.98
CA ASN A 58 -2.15 -1.39 -11.67
C ASN A 58 -1.04 -2.44 -11.47
N ARG A 59 -1.37 -3.68 -11.07
CA ARG A 59 -0.37 -4.73 -10.77
C ARG A 59 0.54 -5.04 -11.96
N GLY A 60 0.03 -4.98 -13.18
CA GLY A 60 0.78 -5.24 -14.41
C GLY A 60 1.31 -4.01 -15.13
N GLY A 61 1.10 -2.81 -14.60
CA GLY A 61 1.48 -1.56 -15.28
C GLY A 61 2.93 -1.14 -15.08
N PHE A 62 3.73 -1.93 -14.37
CA PHE A 62 5.15 -1.67 -14.16
C PHE A 62 5.95 -2.33 -15.28
N VAL A 63 6.58 -1.50 -16.12
CA VAL A 63 7.54 -1.94 -17.13
C VAL A 63 8.96 -1.65 -16.65
N GLY A 64 9.90 -2.52 -16.97
CA GLY A 64 11.32 -2.28 -16.69
C GLY A 64 11.83 -1.05 -17.44
N ASP A 65 12.89 -0.42 -16.93
CA ASP A 65 13.52 0.70 -17.60
C ASP A 65 13.97 0.28 -19.00
N PRO A 66 13.49 0.93 -20.08
CA PRO A 66 13.86 0.58 -21.45
C PRO A 66 15.24 1.12 -21.85
N ARG A 67 15.88 1.94 -21.01
CA ARG A 67 17.19 2.52 -21.31
C ARG A 67 18.28 1.45 -21.22
N PRO A 68 19.25 1.45 -22.14
CA PRO A 68 20.40 0.55 -22.04
C PRO A 68 21.20 0.88 -20.78
N ASP A 69 21.69 -0.16 -20.10
CA ASP A 69 22.57 -0.02 -18.94
C ASP A 69 23.79 0.81 -19.33
N VAL A 70 24.05 1.87 -18.56
CA VAL A 70 25.27 2.69 -18.75
C VAL A 70 26.43 1.89 -18.14
N PRO A 71 27.50 1.55 -18.90
CA PRO A 71 28.65 0.89 -18.32
C PRO A 71 29.21 1.74 -17.17
N ALA A 72 29.42 1.11 -16.02
CA ALA A 72 30.12 1.77 -14.91
C ALA A 72 31.52 2.15 -15.40
N HIS A 73 31.81 3.45 -15.36
CA HIS A 73 33.09 3.99 -15.77
C HIS A 73 34.16 3.83 -14.68
#